data_AF-A0A7J0GF80-F1
#
_entry.id   AF-A0A7J0GF80-F1
#
_cell.length_a   1.000
_cell.length_b   1.000
_cell.length_c   1.000
_cell.angle_alpha   90.00
_cell.angle_beta   90.00
_cell.angle_gamma   90.00
#
_symmetry.space_group_name_H-M   'P 1'
#
loop_
_entity.id
_entity.type
_entity.pdbx_description
1 polymer ?
#
loop_
_entity_poly.entity_id
_entity_poly.type
_entity_poly.pdbx_seq_one_letter_code
_entity_poly.pdbx_strand_id
1 'polypeptide(L)'
;MVVDISSVSPNSRSGIGDMGIPLLASVDEEKPISLNPGDSQVLDHKERTKRVTIPLVRDEKWSKPYAVISVSLAPILLATLWNTQRENLTYKGILITYLTSGGFLMSITWTYIIAEELVSLLVSLGNILGISPSILGLTVLAWGNSIGDLIADVAVAMKGGPGGTQIAISGCYAGPLFNTLMGLGVSLVFASWSEYPAPYVVPSDPYLCEILGFLIAGLLWALVVLPKKDMQLDRSLGGGLLVIYSCFLFLRFARALGIVSLEGFLWF
;
A
#
# COMPACT_ATOMS: atom_id res chain seq x y z
N MET A 1 1.92 28.92 52.58
CA MET A 1 1.35 28.73 53.93
C MET A 1 0.36 27.59 53.80
N VAL A 2 0.56 26.40 54.37
CA VAL A 2 1.25 25.99 55.60
C VAL A 2 1.85 24.60 55.38
N VAL A 3 3.05 24.40 55.90
CA VAL A 3 3.73 23.11 56.13
C VAL A 3 3.66 22.85 57.63
N ASP A 4 3.37 21.63 58.06
CA ASP A 4 3.95 20.93 59.24
C ASP A 4 3.21 19.58 59.39
N ILE A 5 3.83 18.40 59.27
CA ILE A 5 4.86 17.72 60.08
C ILE A 5 4.35 17.31 61.48
N SER A 6 4.11 16.01 61.64
CA SER A 6 4.15 15.27 62.91
C SER A 6 4.86 13.94 62.61
N SER A 7 6.16 13.81 62.83
CA SER A 7 6.83 13.52 64.11
C SER A 7 7.06 12.02 64.34
N VAL A 8 8.32 11.69 64.70
CA VAL A 8 8.82 10.51 65.48
C VAL A 8 9.59 9.41 64.71
N SER A 9 10.92 9.61 64.58
CA SER A 9 12.07 8.92 65.25
C SER A 9 12.16 7.37 65.40
N PRO A 10 13.35 6.79 65.69
CA PRO A 10 14.06 5.83 64.83
C PRO A 10 14.52 4.56 65.60
N ASN A 11 15.58 3.87 65.11
CA ASN A 11 16.31 2.71 65.68
C ASN A 11 15.72 1.33 65.38
N SER A 12 16.47 0.25 65.19
CA SER A 12 17.92 -0.05 65.07
C SER A 12 17.99 -1.59 64.96
N ARG A 13 18.88 -2.16 64.14
CA ARG A 13 19.72 -3.30 64.55
C ARG A 13 20.77 -3.68 63.49
N SER A 14 21.97 -3.82 64.01
CA SER A 14 23.29 -4.14 63.48
C SER A 14 23.61 -5.63 63.40
N GLY A 15 24.64 -6.01 62.63
CA GLY A 15 25.46 -7.24 62.81
C GLY A 15 25.88 -7.89 61.47
N ILE A 16 27.11 -7.71 60.95
CA ILE A 16 28.34 -8.54 61.14
C ILE A 16 28.16 -9.97 60.54
N GLY A 17 28.97 -10.57 59.66
CA GLY A 17 30.29 -10.34 59.05
C GLY A 17 30.70 -11.58 58.19
N ASP A 18 31.82 -11.48 57.46
CA ASP A 18 32.64 -12.53 56.77
C ASP A 18 32.04 -13.31 55.56
N MET A 19 32.56 -13.22 54.32
CA MET A 19 33.86 -13.54 53.66
C MET A 19 34.07 -15.02 53.22
N GLY A 20 34.15 -15.21 51.89
CA GLY A 20 34.55 -16.42 51.13
C GLY A 20 33.37 -17.29 50.69
N ILE A 21 33.13 -17.68 49.42
CA ILE A 21 33.93 -18.15 48.28
C ILE A 21 33.03 -18.02 47.02
N PRO A 22 33.52 -17.70 45.80
CA PRO A 22 32.65 -17.68 44.62
C PRO A 22 32.54 -19.09 44.02
N LEU A 23 31.37 -19.72 44.12
CA LEU A 23 31.02 -20.88 43.30
C LEU A 23 29.64 -20.70 42.66
N LEU A 24 29.65 -20.84 41.34
CA LEU A 24 28.51 -20.86 40.43
C LEU A 24 27.41 -21.81 40.90
N ALA A 25 26.18 -21.30 41.02
CA ALA A 25 24.94 -21.86 40.43
C ALA A 25 23.70 -21.40 41.22
N SER A 26 22.98 -20.42 40.67
CA SER A 26 21.54 -20.20 40.87
C SER A 26 21.16 -19.07 39.92
N VAL A 27 20.58 -19.37 38.75
CA VAL A 27 19.13 -19.15 38.53
C VAL A 27 18.74 -17.79 39.11
N ASP A 28 18.92 -16.72 38.33
CA ASP A 28 18.32 -15.42 38.63
C ASP A 28 16.80 -15.61 38.58
N GLU A 29 16.20 -15.76 39.75
CA GLU A 29 14.80 -15.45 40.01
C GLU A 29 14.54 -14.03 39.49
N GLU A 30 13.74 -13.90 38.43
CA GLU A 30 13.12 -12.62 38.10
C GLU A 30 12.31 -12.15 39.31
N LYS A 31 12.86 -11.15 40.00
CA LYS A 31 12.16 -10.42 41.05
C LYS A 31 10.86 -9.87 40.45
N PRO A 32 9.68 -10.20 41.00
CA PRO A 32 8.43 -9.69 40.46
C PRO A 32 8.44 -8.16 40.57
N ILE A 33 8.43 -7.50 39.42
CA ILE A 33 8.23 -6.07 39.33
C ILE A 33 6.87 -5.81 39.97
N SER A 34 6.85 -5.12 41.11
CA SER A 34 5.62 -4.67 41.75
C SER A 34 4.95 -3.67 40.80
N LEU A 35 4.04 -4.16 39.96
CA LEU A 35 3.24 -3.32 39.07
C LEU A 35 2.33 -2.44 39.91
N ASN A 36 2.59 -1.14 39.87
CA ASN A 36 1.67 -0.14 40.40
C ASN A 36 0.39 -0.18 39.51
N PRO A 37 -0.84 -0.02 40.04
CA PRO A 37 -2.07 -0.14 39.24
C PRO A 37 -2.11 0.77 38.00
N GLY A 38 -1.35 1.87 38.02
CA GLY A 38 -1.18 2.77 36.88
C GLY A 38 -0.29 2.23 35.75
N ASP A 39 0.72 1.40 36.04
CA ASP A 39 1.66 0.91 35.02
C ASP A 39 1.06 -0.22 34.18
N SER A 40 0.20 -1.06 34.79
CA SER A 40 -0.60 -2.05 34.06
C SER A 40 -1.57 -1.38 33.08
N GLN A 41 -2.16 -0.24 33.47
CA GLN A 41 -3.06 0.55 32.62
C GLN A 41 -2.29 1.24 31.49
N VAL A 42 -1.08 1.74 31.74
CA VAL A 42 -0.24 2.39 30.72
C VAL A 42 0.35 1.37 29.74
N LEU A 43 0.73 0.18 30.21
CA LEU A 43 1.16 -0.92 29.33
C LEU A 43 0.01 -1.48 28.51
N ASP A 44 -1.18 -1.66 29.10
CA ASP A 44 -2.39 -2.05 28.36
C ASP A 44 -2.80 -0.96 27.35
N HIS A 45 -2.71 0.32 27.71
CA HIS A 45 -2.96 1.42 26.79
C HIS A 45 -1.90 1.49 25.70
N LYS A 46 -0.62 1.24 25.99
CA LYS A 46 0.48 1.23 25.00
C LYS A 46 0.40 0.02 24.08
N GLU A 47 0.00 -1.15 24.58
CA GLU A 47 -0.33 -2.33 23.76
C GLU A 47 -1.59 -2.09 22.93
N ARG A 48 -2.63 -1.47 23.49
CA ARG A 48 -3.85 -1.09 22.76
C ARG A 48 -3.54 -0.07 21.68
N THR A 49 -2.66 0.89 21.94
CA THR A 49 -2.21 1.88 20.94
C THR A 49 -1.37 1.20 19.86
N LYS A 50 -0.47 0.27 20.22
CA LYS A 50 0.28 -0.56 19.25
C LYS A 50 -0.61 -1.49 18.43
N ARG A 51 -1.68 -2.05 19.00
CA ARG A 51 -2.69 -2.86 18.28
C ARG A 51 -3.63 -2.00 17.42
N VAL A 52 -3.74 -0.70 17.68
CA VAL A 52 -4.56 0.24 16.91
C VAL A 52 -3.82 0.77 15.67
N THR A 53 -2.47 0.80 15.68
CA THR A 53 -1.68 1.28 14.51
C THR A 53 -1.42 0.20 13.46
N ILE A 54 -1.61 -1.07 13.78
CA ILE A 54 -1.53 -2.16 12.81
C ILE A 54 -2.96 -2.51 12.45
N PRO A 55 -3.49 -2.13 11.27
CA PRO A 55 -4.72 -2.73 10.82
C PRO A 55 -4.44 -4.23 10.72
N LEU A 56 -4.99 -4.99 11.67
CA LEU A 56 -5.16 -6.42 11.54
C LEU A 56 -5.73 -6.64 10.14
N VAL A 57 -4.95 -7.33 9.30
CA VAL A 57 -5.40 -7.97 8.07
C VAL A 57 -6.77 -8.54 8.39
N ARG A 58 -7.80 -7.84 7.91
CA ARG A 58 -9.18 -8.05 8.30
C ARG A 58 -9.52 -9.48 7.94
N ASP A 59 -10.05 -10.19 8.93
CA ASP A 59 -10.41 -11.60 8.92
C ASP A 59 -10.84 -12.15 7.55
N GLU A 60 -10.21 -13.27 7.20
CA GLU A 60 -10.40 -14.16 6.05
C GLU A 60 -11.84 -14.72 5.86
N LYS A 61 -12.88 -13.88 5.84
CA LYS A 61 -14.27 -14.35 5.71
C LYS A 61 -14.93 -14.08 4.35
N TRP A 62 -14.38 -13.20 3.52
CA TRP A 62 -15.01 -12.84 2.24
C TRP A 62 -14.32 -13.44 1.00
N SER A 63 -13.03 -13.76 1.01
CA SER A 63 -12.38 -14.34 -0.20
C SER A 63 -12.69 -15.83 -0.39
N LYS A 64 -12.74 -16.62 0.69
CA LYS A 64 -12.87 -18.09 0.65
C LYS A 64 -14.18 -18.59 0.02
N PRO A 65 -15.39 -18.13 0.40
CA PRO A 65 -16.62 -18.65 -0.21
C PRO A 65 -16.79 -18.16 -1.65
N TYR A 66 -16.36 -16.93 -1.98
CA TYR A 66 -16.45 -16.39 -3.34
C TYR A 66 -15.48 -17.06 -4.29
N ALA A 67 -14.25 -17.36 -3.84
CA ALA A 67 -13.30 -18.17 -4.59
C ALA A 67 -13.85 -19.58 -4.86
N VAL A 68 -14.46 -20.24 -3.87
CA VAL A 68 -15.02 -21.60 -4.02
C VAL A 68 -16.23 -21.62 -4.95
N ILE A 69 -17.15 -20.66 -4.82
CA ILE A 69 -18.30 -20.52 -5.73
C ILE A 69 -17.82 -20.24 -7.15
N SER A 70 -16.81 -19.38 -7.32
CA SER A 70 -16.22 -19.04 -8.62
C SER A 70 -15.48 -20.24 -9.26
N VAL A 71 -14.66 -20.97 -8.50
CA VAL A 71 -13.97 -22.17 -9.01
C VAL A 71 -14.97 -23.25 -9.43
N SER A 72 -16.13 -23.31 -8.79
CA SER A 72 -17.20 -24.28 -9.12
C SER A 72 -18.02 -23.85 -10.35
N LEU A 73 -18.28 -22.55 -10.53
CA LEU A 73 -19.07 -22.03 -11.67
C LEU A 73 -18.27 -21.98 -12.97
N ALA A 74 -16.95 -21.83 -12.92
CA ALA A 74 -16.08 -21.76 -14.10
C ALA A 74 -16.18 -22.99 -15.04
N PRO A 75 -16.05 -24.25 -14.56
CA PRO A 75 -16.19 -25.43 -15.42
C PRO A 75 -17.63 -25.63 -15.91
N ILE A 76 -18.63 -25.19 -15.13
CA ILE A 76 -20.05 -25.25 -15.52
C ILE A 76 -20.31 -24.31 -16.70
N LEU A 77 -19.84 -23.06 -16.62
CA LEU A 77 -19.93 -22.11 -17.73
C LEU A 77 -19.18 -22.61 -18.97
N LEU A 78 -17.97 -23.16 -18.80
CA LEU A 78 -17.19 -23.73 -19.91
C LEU A 78 -17.90 -24.93 -20.58
N ALA A 79 -18.49 -25.82 -19.77
CA ALA A 79 -19.26 -26.96 -20.26
C ALA A 79 -20.53 -26.53 -21.01
N THR A 80 -21.22 -25.48 -20.53
CA THR A 80 -22.37 -24.91 -21.25
C THR A 80 -21.97 -24.23 -22.56
N LEU A 81 -20.80 -23.58 -22.62
CA LEU A 81 -20.24 -22.98 -23.85
C LEU A 81 -19.93 -24.08 -24.88
N TRP A 82 -19.30 -25.17 -24.44
CA TRP A 82 -18.95 -26.32 -25.28
C TRP A 82 -20.19 -27.03 -25.82
N ASN A 83 -21.23 -27.17 -25.00
CA ASN A 83 -22.47 -27.83 -25.42
C ASN A 83 -23.31 -26.95 -26.39
N THR A 84 -23.24 -25.62 -26.25
CA THR A 84 -24.00 -24.64 -27.06
C THR A 84 -23.50 -24.51 -28.51
N GLN A 85 -22.28 -24.96 -28.82
CA GLN A 85 -21.81 -25.06 -30.20
C GLN A 85 -22.70 -25.96 -31.07
N ARG A 86 -23.52 -26.85 -30.48
CA ARG A 86 -24.30 -27.86 -31.21
C ARG A 86 -25.79 -27.59 -31.52
N GLU A 87 -26.50 -26.59 -30.93
CA GLU A 87 -27.97 -26.46 -31.14
C GLU A 87 -28.53 -25.03 -31.38
N ASN A 88 -29.60 -24.93 -32.21
CA ASN A 88 -30.35 -23.80 -32.84
C ASN A 88 -30.26 -22.32 -32.36
N LEU A 89 -30.36 -21.37 -33.32
CA LEU A 89 -30.00 -19.94 -33.26
C LEU A 89 -30.79 -19.01 -32.30
N THR A 90 -32.05 -19.30 -31.93
CA THR A 90 -32.90 -18.31 -31.22
C THR A 90 -32.66 -18.24 -29.70
N TYR A 91 -32.37 -19.37 -29.05
CA TYR A 91 -32.00 -19.40 -27.62
C TYR A 91 -30.52 -19.08 -27.37
N LYS A 92 -29.68 -19.11 -28.42
CA LYS A 92 -28.24 -18.81 -28.34
C LYS A 92 -27.96 -17.38 -27.87
N GLY A 93 -28.71 -16.38 -28.33
CA GLY A 93 -28.41 -14.97 -28.01
C GLY A 93 -28.56 -14.64 -26.52
N ILE A 94 -29.66 -15.08 -25.92
CA ILE A 94 -29.93 -14.89 -24.49
C ILE A 94 -28.93 -15.69 -23.64
N LEU A 95 -28.64 -16.94 -24.03
CA LEU A 95 -27.67 -17.79 -23.34
C LEU A 95 -26.24 -17.25 -23.41
N ILE A 96 -25.81 -16.76 -24.58
CA ILE A 96 -24.49 -16.12 -24.76
C ILE A 96 -24.37 -14.86 -23.88
N THR A 97 -25.46 -14.10 -23.72
CA THR A 97 -25.47 -12.91 -22.85
C THR A 97 -25.29 -13.28 -21.38
N TYR A 98 -25.99 -14.31 -20.89
CA TYR A 98 -25.80 -14.82 -19.52
C TYR A 98 -24.41 -15.43 -19.29
N LEU A 99 -23.86 -16.11 -20.29
CA LEU A 99 -22.55 -16.74 -20.22
C LEU A 99 -21.41 -15.70 -20.25
N THR A 100 -21.55 -14.66 -21.07
CA THR A 100 -20.57 -13.56 -21.14
C THR A 100 -20.62 -12.70 -19.87
N SER A 101 -21.81 -12.39 -19.35
CA SER A 101 -21.95 -11.70 -18.06
C SER A 101 -21.44 -12.53 -16.89
N GLY A 102 -21.70 -13.84 -16.88
CA GLY A 102 -21.09 -14.79 -15.95
C GLY A 102 -19.57 -14.77 -16.01
N GLY A 103 -18.99 -14.97 -17.20
CA GLY A 103 -17.53 -14.93 -17.39
C GLY A 103 -16.89 -13.59 -16.98
N PHE A 104 -17.57 -12.48 -17.21
CA PHE A 104 -17.13 -11.16 -16.78
C PHE A 104 -17.08 -11.03 -15.24
N LEU A 105 -18.14 -11.43 -14.54
CA LEU A 105 -18.17 -11.42 -13.07
C LEU A 105 -17.10 -12.34 -12.47
N MET A 106 -16.84 -13.47 -13.12
CA MET A 106 -15.80 -14.42 -12.72
C MET A 106 -14.40 -13.81 -12.88
N SER A 107 -14.15 -13.09 -13.98
CA SER A 107 -12.90 -12.36 -14.19
C SER A 107 -12.66 -11.28 -13.13
N ILE A 108 -13.71 -10.51 -12.78
CA ILE A 108 -13.64 -9.51 -11.70
C ILE A 108 -13.27 -10.18 -10.37
N THR A 109 -13.95 -11.27 -10.03
CA THR A 109 -13.71 -12.02 -8.78
C THR A 109 -12.29 -12.57 -8.73
N TRP A 110 -11.80 -13.13 -9.84
CA TRP A 110 -10.44 -13.67 -9.91
C TRP A 110 -9.37 -12.58 -9.80
N THR A 111 -9.59 -11.44 -10.47
CA THR A 111 -8.71 -10.28 -10.38
C THR A 111 -8.64 -9.75 -8.95
N TYR A 112 -9.79 -9.70 -8.25
CA TYR A 112 -9.85 -9.31 -6.84
C TYR A 112 -9.06 -10.26 -5.93
N ILE A 113 -9.26 -11.57 -6.07
CA ILE A 113 -8.54 -12.58 -5.28
C ILE A 113 -7.03 -12.46 -5.50
N ILE A 114 -6.60 -12.38 -6.77
CA ILE A 114 -5.17 -12.21 -7.09
C ILE A 114 -4.63 -10.92 -6.48
N ALA A 115 -5.36 -9.81 -6.56
CA ALA A 115 -4.92 -8.53 -6.02
C ALA A 115 -4.72 -8.59 -4.50
N GLU A 116 -5.65 -9.22 -3.76
CA GLU A 116 -5.53 -9.39 -2.30
C GLU A 116 -4.31 -10.24 -1.92
N GLU A 117 -4.16 -11.41 -2.55
CA GLU A 117 -3.03 -12.31 -2.28
C GLU A 117 -1.70 -11.64 -2.61
N LEU A 118 -1.63 -10.91 -3.72
CA LEU A 118 -0.44 -10.19 -4.14
C LEU A 118 -0.06 -9.07 -3.17
N VAL A 119 -1.03 -8.33 -2.63
CA VAL A 119 -0.78 -7.34 -1.56
C VAL A 119 -0.33 -8.03 -0.26
N SER A 120 -0.94 -9.15 0.11
CA SER A 120 -0.55 -9.94 1.29
C SER A 120 0.90 -10.43 1.20
N LEU A 121 1.30 -10.97 0.05
CA LEU A 121 2.69 -11.38 -0.22
C LEU A 121 3.65 -10.19 -0.14
N LEU A 122 3.25 -9.03 -0.66
CA LEU A 122 4.06 -7.82 -0.58
C LEU A 122 4.27 -7.35 0.87
N VAL A 123 3.25 -7.40 1.71
CA VAL A 123 3.35 -7.08 3.15
C VAL A 123 4.29 -8.06 3.86
N SER A 124 4.16 -9.36 3.57
CA SER A 124 5.05 -10.40 4.10
C SER A 124 6.50 -10.16 3.68
N LEU A 125 6.74 -9.83 2.41
CA LEU A 125 8.06 -9.50 1.88
C LEU A 125 8.64 -8.24 2.54
N GLY A 126 7.82 -7.21 2.76
CA GLY A 126 8.22 -6.01 3.49
C GLY A 126 8.66 -6.31 4.92
N ASN A 127 7.94 -7.19 5.61
CA ASN A 127 8.29 -7.61 6.97
C ASN A 127 9.61 -8.42 7.02
N ILE A 128 9.88 -9.26 6.02
CA ILE A 128 11.13 -10.03 5.91
C ILE A 128 12.33 -9.13 5.59
N LEU A 129 12.15 -8.16 4.69
CA LEU A 129 13.21 -7.25 4.24
C LEU A 129 13.42 -6.05 5.18
N GLY A 130 12.56 -5.84 6.17
CA GLY A 130 12.62 -4.68 7.07
C GLY A 130 12.24 -3.36 6.41
N ILE A 131 11.54 -3.40 5.27
CA ILE A 131 11.12 -2.22 4.50
C ILE A 131 9.61 -2.03 4.65
N SER A 132 9.14 -0.79 4.82
CA SER A 132 7.71 -0.53 4.96
C SER A 132 6.91 -1.01 3.73
N PRO A 133 5.80 -1.74 3.89
CA PRO A 133 4.98 -2.22 2.77
C PRO A 133 4.51 -1.12 1.82
N SER A 134 4.29 0.10 2.33
CA SER A 134 3.90 1.25 1.53
C SER A 134 4.95 1.60 0.46
N ILE A 135 6.25 1.52 0.79
CA ILE A 135 7.33 1.78 -0.19
C ILE A 135 7.34 0.70 -1.28
N LEU A 136 7.18 -0.56 -0.90
CA LEU A 136 7.08 -1.67 -1.84
C LEU A 136 5.84 -1.55 -2.74
N GLY A 137 4.73 -1.05 -2.20
CA GLY A 137 3.50 -0.80 -2.97
C GLY A 137 3.69 0.35 -3.96
N LEU A 138 4.30 1.43 -3.52
CA LEU A 138 4.57 2.61 -4.35
C LEU A 138 5.66 2.37 -5.42
N THR A 139 6.43 1.29 -5.31
CA THR A 139 7.50 0.95 -6.26
C THR A 139 7.18 -0.32 -7.04
N VAL A 140 7.29 -1.49 -6.41
CA VAL A 140 7.15 -2.80 -7.08
C VAL A 140 5.75 -3.00 -7.64
N LEU A 141 4.69 -2.68 -6.87
CA LEU A 141 3.32 -2.80 -7.40
C LEU A 141 3.04 -1.78 -8.51
N ALA A 142 3.48 -0.54 -8.31
CA ALA A 142 3.35 0.50 -9.32
C ALA A 142 4.09 0.14 -10.63
N TRP A 143 5.32 -0.40 -10.55
CA TRP A 143 6.08 -0.88 -11.70
C TRP A 143 5.40 -2.06 -12.37
N GLY A 144 4.92 -3.02 -11.60
CA GLY A 144 4.20 -4.18 -12.12
C GLY A 144 2.97 -3.79 -12.92
N ASN A 145 2.23 -2.78 -12.45
CA ASN A 145 1.07 -2.26 -13.17
C ASN A 145 1.44 -1.55 -14.48
N SER A 146 2.58 -0.85 -14.54
CA SER A 146 2.93 0.00 -15.69
C SER A 146 3.98 -0.59 -16.65
N ILE A 147 4.59 -1.74 -16.36
CA ILE A 147 5.59 -2.36 -17.26
C ILE A 147 4.96 -2.86 -18.56
N GLY A 148 3.72 -3.36 -18.52
CA GLY A 148 2.99 -3.79 -19.71
C GLY A 148 2.65 -2.61 -20.61
N ASP A 149 2.18 -1.51 -20.01
CA ASP A 149 1.92 -0.26 -20.72
C ASP A 149 3.20 0.30 -21.35
N LEU A 150 4.32 0.29 -20.63
CA LEU A 150 5.62 0.72 -21.15
C LEU A 150 6.04 -0.09 -22.40
N ILE A 151 5.91 -1.42 -22.34
CA ILE A 151 6.27 -2.28 -23.47
C ILE A 151 5.35 -2.00 -24.67
N ALA A 152 4.05 -1.83 -24.43
CA ALA A 152 3.07 -1.52 -25.47
C ALA A 152 3.33 -0.16 -26.12
N ASP A 153 3.51 0.90 -25.31
CA ASP A 153 3.78 2.26 -25.78
C ASP A 153 5.10 2.35 -26.55
N VAL A 154 6.14 1.66 -26.09
CA VAL A 154 7.41 1.56 -26.83
C VAL A 154 7.22 0.83 -28.16
N ALA A 155 6.45 -0.26 -28.18
CA ALA A 155 6.17 -0.99 -29.42
C ALA A 155 5.39 -0.12 -30.43
N VAL A 156 4.40 0.64 -29.98
CA VAL A 156 3.63 1.60 -30.80
C VAL A 156 4.52 2.75 -31.26
N ALA A 157 5.39 3.28 -30.40
CA ALA A 157 6.32 4.33 -30.77
C ALA A 157 7.35 3.89 -31.83
N MET A 158 7.80 2.63 -31.77
CA MET A 158 8.78 2.08 -32.70
C MET A 158 8.18 1.59 -34.02
N LYS A 159 6.96 1.04 -34.00
CA LYS A 159 6.34 0.38 -35.17
C LYS A 159 5.11 1.10 -35.72
N GLY A 160 4.59 2.11 -35.02
CA GLY A 160 3.32 2.78 -35.35
C GLY A 160 3.37 3.79 -36.49
N GLY A 161 4.50 3.92 -37.20
CA GLY A 161 4.62 4.80 -38.37
C GLY A 161 4.56 6.30 -38.01
N PRO A 162 4.23 7.17 -38.98
CA PRO A 162 4.13 8.62 -38.76
C PRO A 162 2.98 8.90 -37.76
N GLY A 163 3.33 9.38 -36.56
CA GLY A 163 2.36 9.64 -35.49
C GLY A 163 2.27 8.55 -34.41
N GLY A 164 2.95 7.41 -34.57
CA GLY A 164 2.99 6.36 -33.54
C GLY A 164 3.45 6.86 -32.17
N THR A 165 4.43 7.77 -32.14
CA THR A 165 4.93 8.37 -30.90
C THR A 165 3.90 9.27 -30.21
N GLN A 166 3.05 9.97 -30.97
CA GLN A 166 1.98 10.80 -30.41
C GLN A 166 0.86 9.94 -29.83
N ILE A 167 0.55 8.81 -30.49
CA ILE A 167 -0.41 7.82 -29.99
C ILE A 167 0.13 7.20 -28.68
N ALA A 168 1.39 6.78 -28.65
CA ALA A 168 2.02 6.23 -27.45
C ALA A 168 1.99 7.22 -26.26
N ILE A 169 2.32 8.50 -26.49
CA ILE A 169 2.23 9.51 -25.42
C ILE A 169 0.80 9.73 -24.96
N SER A 170 -0.18 9.76 -25.87
CA SER A 170 -1.58 9.89 -25.47
C SER A 170 -2.04 8.73 -24.58
N GLY A 171 -1.63 7.50 -24.89
CA GLY A 171 -1.91 6.30 -24.08
C GLY A 171 -1.27 6.38 -22.70
N CYS A 172 0.02 6.70 -22.65
CA CYS A 172 0.81 6.80 -21.43
C CYS A 172 0.26 7.82 -20.43
N TYR A 173 -0.34 8.93 -20.89
CA TYR A 173 -1.01 9.90 -20.01
C TYR A 173 -2.46 9.53 -19.71
N ALA A 174 -3.23 9.09 -20.72
CA ALA A 174 -4.65 8.82 -20.57
C ALA A 174 -4.94 7.67 -19.59
N GLY A 175 -4.13 6.61 -19.62
CA GLY A 175 -4.31 5.44 -18.75
C GLY A 175 -4.23 5.79 -17.26
N PRO A 176 -3.09 6.30 -16.76
CA PRO A 176 -2.93 6.73 -15.37
C PRO A 176 -3.90 7.85 -14.96
N LEU A 177 -4.21 8.78 -15.86
CA LEU A 177 -5.18 9.86 -15.60
C LEU A 177 -6.59 9.29 -15.39
N PHE A 178 -7.03 8.38 -16.25
CA PHE A 178 -8.31 7.70 -16.11
C PHE A 178 -8.37 6.85 -14.84
N ASN A 179 -7.31 6.07 -14.55
CA ASN A 179 -7.22 5.26 -13.33
C ASN A 179 -7.29 6.13 -12.06
N THR A 180 -6.67 7.30 -12.07
CA THR A 180 -6.71 8.24 -10.94
C THR A 180 -8.11 8.86 -10.78
N LEU A 181 -8.72 9.35 -11.87
CA LEU A 181 -10.04 9.98 -11.80
C LEU A 181 -11.15 8.99 -11.44
N MET A 182 -11.18 7.85 -12.11
CA MET A 182 -12.24 6.86 -11.91
C MET A 182 -11.94 5.92 -10.75
N GLY A 183 -10.69 5.48 -10.58
CA GLY A 183 -10.30 4.61 -9.47
C GLY A 183 -10.30 5.37 -8.16
N LEU A 184 -9.35 6.29 -7.97
CA LEU A 184 -9.26 7.04 -6.71
C LEU A 184 -10.48 7.96 -6.49
N GLY A 185 -10.93 8.70 -7.51
CA GLY A 185 -12.04 9.65 -7.36
C GLY A 185 -13.35 8.98 -6.92
N VAL A 186 -13.75 7.87 -7.57
CA VAL A 186 -14.98 7.14 -7.19
C VAL A 186 -14.82 6.48 -5.82
N SER A 187 -13.65 5.91 -5.50
CA SER A 187 -13.37 5.35 -4.17
C SER A 187 -13.48 6.40 -3.06
N LEU A 188 -12.97 7.62 -3.28
CA LEU A 188 -13.09 8.71 -2.31
C LEU A 188 -14.54 9.17 -2.13
N VAL A 189 -15.34 9.20 -3.20
CA VAL A 189 -16.78 9.52 -3.12
C VAL A 189 -17.51 8.48 -2.28
N PHE A 190 -17.27 7.19 -2.51
CA PHE A 190 -17.89 6.13 -1.71
C PHE A 190 -17.42 6.13 -0.25
N ALA A 191 -16.13 6.38 0.00
CA ALA A 191 -15.60 6.51 1.35
C ALA A 191 -16.25 7.69 2.10
N SER A 192 -16.35 8.85 1.46
CA SER A 192 -16.99 10.04 2.03
C SER A 192 -18.47 9.84 2.27
N TRP A 193 -19.15 9.11 1.39
CA TRP A 193 -20.56 8.76 1.55
C TRP A 193 -20.78 7.83 2.76
N SER A 194 -19.88 6.87 2.97
CA SER A 194 -20.00 5.90 4.07
C SER A 194 -19.73 6.51 5.44
N GLU A 195 -18.94 7.58 5.54
CA GLU A 195 -18.63 8.25 6.81
C GLU A 195 -19.49 9.49 7.11
N TYR A 196 -20.36 9.88 6.17
CA TYR A 196 -21.28 11.00 6.37
C TYR A 196 -22.19 10.77 7.60
N PRO A 197 -22.34 11.74 8.53
CA PRO A 197 -21.98 13.17 8.44
C PRO A 197 -20.62 13.57 9.04
N ALA A 198 -19.77 12.62 9.44
CA ALA A 198 -18.44 12.95 9.95
C ALA A 198 -17.49 13.33 8.79
N PRO A 199 -16.52 14.25 9.01
CA PRO A 199 -15.54 14.58 8.00
C PRO A 199 -14.55 13.42 7.81
N TYR A 200 -14.40 12.94 6.57
CA TYR A 200 -13.38 11.95 6.22
C TYR A 200 -11.98 12.57 6.35
N VAL A 201 -11.20 12.09 7.33
CA VAL A 201 -9.85 12.59 7.59
C VAL A 201 -8.86 11.80 6.73
N VAL A 202 -8.29 12.45 5.72
CA VAL A 202 -7.24 11.85 4.88
C VAL A 202 -5.96 11.73 5.70
N PRO A 203 -5.40 10.52 5.88
CA PRO A 203 -4.12 10.33 6.55
C PRO A 203 -3.03 11.12 5.81
N SER A 204 -2.40 12.06 6.50
CA SER A 204 -1.32 12.88 5.94
C SER A 204 0.00 12.14 6.12
N ASP A 205 0.29 11.21 5.22
CA ASP A 205 1.60 10.60 5.17
C ASP A 205 2.58 11.55 4.45
N PRO A 206 3.75 11.89 5.06
CA PRO A 206 4.77 12.71 4.41
C PRO A 206 5.20 12.15 3.04
N TYR A 207 5.14 10.83 2.89
CA TYR A 207 5.42 10.11 1.67
C TYR A 207 4.45 10.42 0.53
N LEU A 208 3.17 10.67 0.83
CA LEU A 208 2.14 10.99 -0.14
C LEU A 208 2.38 12.38 -0.75
N CYS A 209 2.69 13.38 0.10
CA CYS A 209 3.05 14.73 -0.35
C CYS A 209 4.27 14.72 -1.27
N GLU A 210 5.29 13.93 -0.94
CA GLU A 210 6.48 13.84 -1.77
C GLU A 210 6.17 13.19 -3.14
N ILE A 211 5.38 12.10 -3.21
CA ILE A 211 4.98 11.51 -4.50
C ILE A 211 4.21 12.52 -5.34
N LEU A 212 3.24 13.21 -4.73
CA LEU A 212 2.42 14.20 -5.40
C LEU A 212 3.27 15.38 -5.90
N GLY A 213 4.27 15.80 -5.11
CA GLY A 213 5.22 16.85 -5.51
C GLY A 213 6.04 16.47 -6.75
N PHE A 214 6.59 15.26 -6.80
CA PHE A 214 7.32 14.78 -7.98
C PHE A 214 6.42 14.56 -9.20
N LEU A 215 5.18 14.11 -8.99
CA LEU A 215 4.17 14.00 -10.05
C LEU A 215 3.87 15.36 -10.67
N ILE A 216 3.57 16.37 -9.84
CA ILE A 216 3.31 17.74 -10.28
C ILE A 216 4.54 18.32 -10.98
N ALA A 217 5.75 18.11 -10.45
CA ALA A 217 6.98 18.56 -11.08
C ALA A 217 7.16 17.97 -12.49
N GLY A 218 6.88 16.67 -12.68
CA GLY A 218 6.90 16.02 -13.99
C GLY A 218 5.86 16.59 -14.96
N LEU A 219 4.65 16.85 -14.47
CA LEU A 219 3.57 17.43 -15.28
C LEU A 219 3.87 18.88 -15.67
N LEU A 220 4.41 19.69 -14.75
CA LEU A 220 4.85 21.05 -15.01
C LEU A 220 6.00 21.09 -16.01
N TRP A 221 6.96 20.16 -15.90
CA TRP A 221 8.02 20.03 -16.89
C TRP A 221 7.47 19.75 -18.29
N ALA A 222 6.56 18.78 -18.42
CA ALA A 222 5.90 18.48 -19.69
C ALA A 222 5.13 19.70 -20.22
N LEU A 223 4.38 20.40 -19.37
CA LEU A 223 3.60 21.59 -19.71
C LEU A 223 4.47 22.77 -20.17
N VAL A 224 5.70 22.91 -19.67
CA VAL A 224 6.62 23.99 -20.08
C VAL A 224 7.38 23.64 -21.36
N VAL A 225 7.78 22.37 -21.54
CA VAL A 225 8.60 21.93 -22.68
C VAL A 225 7.76 21.75 -23.95
N LEU A 226 6.53 21.23 -23.83
CA LEU A 226 5.65 20.99 -25.00
C LEU A 226 5.33 22.25 -25.82
N PRO A 227 4.91 23.39 -25.23
CA PRO A 227 4.60 24.60 -25.98
C PRO A 227 5.84 25.27 -26.56
N LYS A 228 6.99 25.17 -25.88
CA LYS A 228 8.27 25.75 -26.34
C LYS A 228 8.86 25.04 -27.57
N LYS A 229 8.33 23.88 -27.92
CA LYS A 229 8.82 23.00 -28.99
C LYS A 229 7.76 22.77 -30.07
N ASP A 230 6.80 23.70 -30.21
CA ASP A 230 5.71 23.63 -31.20
C ASP A 230 4.89 22.33 -31.13
N MET A 231 4.68 21.79 -29.92
CA MET A 231 4.02 20.50 -29.67
C MET A 231 4.70 19.29 -30.34
N GLN A 232 5.94 19.45 -30.80
CA GLN A 232 6.73 18.32 -31.30
C GLN A 232 7.36 17.57 -30.15
N LEU A 233 7.22 16.26 -30.19
CA LEU A 233 7.78 15.36 -29.21
C LEU A 233 9.30 15.26 -29.41
N ASP A 234 10.05 15.99 -28.59
CA ASP A 234 11.50 16.05 -28.65
C ASP A 234 12.15 15.22 -27.53
N ARG A 235 13.41 14.80 -27.73
CA ARG A 235 14.19 13.99 -26.79
C ARG A 235 14.40 14.68 -25.45
N SER A 236 14.32 16.01 -25.43
CA SER A 236 14.39 16.84 -24.22
C SER A 236 13.22 16.59 -23.25
N LEU A 237 12.02 16.31 -23.76
CA LEU A 237 10.85 15.99 -22.95
C LEU A 237 11.04 14.65 -22.23
N GLY A 238 11.34 13.59 -22.98
CA GLY A 238 11.57 12.25 -22.43
C GLY A 238 12.77 12.20 -21.49
N GLY A 239 13.88 12.86 -21.85
CA GLY A 239 15.06 12.95 -21.00
C GLY A 239 14.79 13.63 -19.66
N GLY A 240 14.05 14.76 -19.66
CA GLY A 240 13.69 15.46 -18.43
C GLY A 240 12.78 14.63 -17.52
N LEU A 241 11.74 13.97 -18.08
CA LEU A 241 10.88 13.07 -17.29
C LEU A 241 11.68 11.92 -16.66
N LEU A 242 12.61 11.33 -17.41
CA LEU A 242 13.44 10.23 -16.92
C LEU A 242 14.39 10.69 -15.80
N VAL A 243 14.94 11.91 -15.88
CA VAL A 243 15.75 12.51 -14.81
C VAL A 243 14.92 12.74 -13.55
N ILE A 244 13.73 13.34 -13.67
CA ILE A 244 12.83 13.57 -12.54
C ILE A 244 12.46 12.25 -11.87
N TYR A 245 12.10 11.24 -12.66
CA TYR A 245 11.76 9.90 -12.18
C TYR A 245 12.95 9.18 -11.53
N SER A 246 14.15 9.26 -12.13
CA SER A 246 15.36 8.68 -11.56
C SER A 246 15.74 9.33 -10.24
N CYS A 247 15.60 10.65 -10.12
CA CYS A 247 15.80 11.40 -8.88
C CYS A 247 14.80 10.96 -7.79
N PHE A 248 13.52 10.86 -8.15
CA PHE A 248 12.48 10.34 -7.25
C PHE A 248 12.81 8.94 -6.74
N LEU A 249 13.16 8.01 -7.64
CA LEU A 249 13.52 6.64 -7.27
C LEU A 249 14.75 6.59 -6.36
N PHE A 250 15.77 7.38 -6.67
CA PHE A 250 16.98 7.45 -5.86
C PHE A 250 16.67 7.96 -4.44
N LEU A 251 15.92 9.05 -4.31
CA LEU A 251 15.50 9.59 -3.01
C LEU A 251 14.65 8.60 -2.23
N ARG A 252 13.77 7.86 -2.92
CA ARG A 252 12.93 6.83 -2.31
C ARG A 252 13.74 5.66 -1.79
N PHE A 253 14.67 5.17 -2.59
CA PHE A 253 15.56 4.08 -2.20
C PHE A 253 16.50 4.49 -1.08
N ALA A 254 17.07 5.70 -1.13
CA ALA A 254 17.93 6.25 -0.09
C ALA A 254 17.20 6.38 1.27
N ARG A 255 15.91 6.75 1.26
CA ARG A 255 15.08 6.75 2.47
C ARG A 255 14.71 5.34 2.93
N ALA A 256 14.43 4.42 2.01
CA ALA A 256 14.14 3.02 2.34
C ALA A 256 15.33 2.35 3.05
N LEU A 257 16.56 2.74 2.73
CA LEU A 257 17.79 2.28 3.39
C LEU A 257 18.14 3.04 4.68
N GLY A 258 17.33 4.03 5.09
CA GLY A 258 17.59 4.83 6.31
C GLY A 258 18.78 5.79 6.20
N ILE A 259 19.27 6.09 4.99
CA ILE A 259 20.43 6.97 4.76
C ILE A 259 20.04 8.45 4.91
N VAL A 260 18.76 8.78 4.68
CA VAL A 260 18.22 10.16 4.72
C VAL A 260 17.10 10.25 5.76
N SER A 261 17.49 10.34 7.04
CA SER A 261 16.59 10.69 8.14
C SER A 261 16.37 12.20 8.18
N LEU A 262 15.50 12.72 7.30
CA LEU A 262 15.00 14.10 7.41
C LEU A 262 13.86 14.16 8.44
N GLU A 263 14.12 13.74 9.68
CA GLU A 263 13.21 13.97 10.82
C GLU A 263 13.19 15.45 11.26
N GLY A 264 13.95 16.34 10.61
CA GLY A 264 14.16 17.72 11.07
C GLY A 264 13.68 18.87 10.17
N PHE A 265 13.07 18.64 9.00
CA PHE A 265 12.79 19.73 8.03
C PHE A 265 11.32 20.00 7.71
N LEU A 266 10.38 19.27 8.30
CA LEU A 266 8.93 19.50 8.14
C LEU A 266 8.27 19.98 9.44
N TRP A 267 9.00 20.79 10.22
CA TRP A 267 8.45 21.61 11.30
C TRP A 267 8.55 23.11 10.93
N PHE A 268 8.05 23.45 9.74
CA PHE A 268 7.60 24.79 9.36
C PHE A 268 6.47 24.66 8.33
#